data_AF-A0A7X3AAH5-F1
#
_entry.id   AF-A0A7X3AAH5-F1
#
_cell.length_a   1.000
_cell.length_b   1.000
_cell.length_c   1.000
_cell.angle_alpha   90.00
_cell.angle_beta   90.00
_cell.angle_gamma   90.00
#
_symmetry.space_group_name_H-M   'P 1'
#
loop_
_entity.id
_entity.type
_entity.pdbx_description
1 polymer ?
#
loop_
_entity_poly.entity_id
_entity_poly.type
_entity_poly.pdbx_seq_one_letter_code
_entity_poly.pdbx_strand_id
1 'polypeptide(L)' 'MDTVQWTDQLRQEIAEAHREWVNANRFFDVAEGQDQVDYAIYSIITAEKRYEMLLRVAKRTCQKWPEWRGTLR' A
#
# COMPACT_ATOMS: atom_id res chain seq x y z
N MET A 1 -1.01 24.48 0.47
CA MET A 1 -1.33 23.05 0.71
C MET A 1 -1.17 22.85 2.20
N ASP A 2 -2.29 22.66 2.90
CA ASP A 2 -2.31 22.60 4.36
C ASP A 2 -1.84 21.22 4.85
N THR A 3 -1.18 21.18 6.02
CA THR A 3 -0.62 19.94 6.62
C THR A 3 -1.66 18.84 6.84
N VAL A 4 -2.92 19.22 7.09
CA VAL A 4 -4.05 18.28 7.22
C VAL A 4 -4.33 17.59 5.88
N GLN A 5 -4.42 18.35 4.79
CA GLN A 5 -4.69 17.81 3.46
C GLN A 5 -3.56 16.86 3.00
N TRP A 6 -2.31 17.21 3.28
CA TRP A 6 -1.16 16.36 3.00
C TRP A 6 -1.19 15.04 3.79
N THR A 7 -1.61 15.07 5.05
CA THR A 7 -1.70 13.88 5.90
C THR A 7 -2.81 12.94 5.43
N ASP A 8 -3.96 13.47 5.02
CA ASP A 8 -5.06 12.66 4.49
C ASP A 8 -4.74 12.05 3.13
N GLN A 9 -4.04 12.79 2.26
CA GLN A 9 -3.56 12.25 0.99
C GLN A 9 -2.56 11.10 1.21
N LEU A 10 -1.60 11.27 2.12
CA LEU A 10 -0.64 10.21 2.46
C LEU A 10 -1.35 8.96 3.00
N ARG A 11 -2.39 9.12 3.84
CA ARG A 11 -3.19 7.99 4.33
C ARG A 11 -3.92 7.26 3.20
N GLN A 12 -4.49 8.01 2.26
CA GLN A 12 -5.17 7.43 1.10
C GLN A 12 -4.19 6.65 0.21
N GLU A 13 -3.01 7.20 -0.05
CA GLU A 13 -1.96 6.53 -0.83
C GLU A 13 -1.46 5.26 -0.15
N ILE A 14 -1.31 5.26 1.18
CA ILE A 14 -0.95 4.07 1.97
C ILE A 14 -2.04 2.99 1.86
N ALA A 15 -3.31 3.38 2.01
CA ALA A 15 -4.43 2.45 1.91
C ALA A 15 -4.57 1.86 0.50
N GLU A 16 -4.34 2.68 -0.53
CA GLU A 16 -4.33 2.25 -1.92
C GLU A 16 -3.20 1.26 -2.21
N ALA A 17 -1.96 1.58 -1.84
CA ALA A 17 -0.82 0.67 -2.04
C ALA A 17 -1.01 -0.67 -1.32
N HIS A 18 -1.61 -0.66 -0.12
CA HIS A 18 -1.96 -1.89 0.58
C HIS A 18 -3.03 -2.70 -0.16
N ARG A 19 -4.08 -2.04 -0.69
CA ARG A 19 -5.11 -2.70 -1.49
C ARG A 19 -4.54 -3.30 -2.78
N GLU A 20 -3.64 -2.60 -3.45
CA GLU A 20 -2.92 -3.10 -4.63
C GLU A 20 -2.12 -4.37 -4.28
N TRP A 21 -1.40 -4.35 -3.16
CA TRP A 21 -0.65 -5.52 -2.70
C TRP A 21 -1.57 -6.72 -2.40
N VAL A 22 -2.67 -6.52 -1.67
CA VAL A 22 -3.65 -7.58 -1.40
C VAL A 22 -4.25 -8.13 -2.70
N ASN A 23 -4.60 -7.26 -3.65
CA ASN A 23 -5.16 -7.67 -4.93
C ASN A 23 -4.15 -8.46 -5.78
N ALA A 24 -2.88 -8.04 -5.77
CA ALA A 24 -1.81 -8.75 -6.49
C ALA A 24 -1.57 -10.16 -5.91
N ASN A 25 -1.63 -10.32 -4.59
CA ASN A 25 -1.58 -11.63 -3.94
C ASN A 25 -2.78 -12.50 -4.33
N ARG A 26 -4.00 -11.95 -4.28
CA ARG A 26 -5.20 -12.69 -4.72
C ARG A 26 -5.14 -13.09 -6.18
N PHE A 27 -4.57 -12.23 -7.04
CA PHE A 27 -4.38 -12.55 -8.45
C PHE A 27 -3.35 -13.66 -8.63
N PHE A 28 -2.24 -13.63 -7.88
CA PHE A 28 -1.23 -14.70 -7.87
C PHE A 28 -1.84 -16.07 -7.52
N ASP A 29 -2.76 -16.12 -6.54
CA ASP A 29 -3.41 -17.37 -6.11
C ASP A 29 -4.23 -18.04 -7.22
N VAL A 30 -4.70 -17.28 -8.21
CA VAL A 30 -5.52 -17.76 -9.33
C VAL A 30 -4.82 -17.61 -10.68
N ALA A 31 -3.56 -17.19 -10.70
CA ALA A 31 -2.82 -16.93 -11.93
C ALA A 31 -2.51 -18.25 -12.65
N GLU A 32 -2.82 -18.31 -13.95
CA GLU A 32 -2.59 -19.48 -14.77
C GLU A 32 -1.60 -19.18 -15.90
N GLY A 33 -0.62 -20.06 -16.06
CA GLY A 33 0.43 -19.90 -17.06
C GLY A 33 1.51 -18.89 -16.65
N GLN A 34 2.62 -18.95 -17.35
CA GLN A 34 3.84 -18.23 -16.99
C GLN A 34 3.65 -16.71 -16.97
N ASP A 35 3.01 -16.15 -18.00
CA ASP A 35 2.86 -14.69 -18.13
C ASP A 35 2.02 -14.08 -16.99
N GLN A 36 0.97 -14.76 -16.56
CA GLN A 36 0.12 -14.29 -15.46
C GLN A 36 0.86 -14.37 -14.13
N VAL A 37 1.61 -15.46 -13.90
CA VAL A 37 2.43 -15.64 -12.69
C VAL A 37 3.52 -14.56 -12.62
N ASP A 38 4.23 -14.31 -13.72
CA ASP A 38 5.28 -13.30 -13.79
C ASP A 38 4.71 -11.89 -13.54
N TYR A 39 3.55 -11.58 -14.14
CA TYR A 39 2.86 -10.32 -13.90
C TYR A 39 2.40 -10.15 -12.44
N ALA A 40 1.87 -11.23 -11.84
CA ALA A 40 1.43 -11.23 -10.46
C ALA A 40 2.61 -10.98 -9.50
N ILE A 41 3.74 -11.66 -9.70
CA ILE A 41 4.97 -11.47 -8.91
C ILE A 41 5.47 -10.03 -9.04
N TYR A 42 5.55 -9.51 -10.27
CA TYR A 42 5.96 -8.13 -10.51
C TYR A 42 5.06 -7.13 -9.76
N SER A 43 3.74 -7.36 -9.80
CA SER A 43 2.74 -6.50 -9.15
C SER A 43 2.86 -6.54 -7.63
N ILE A 44 3.07 -7.73 -7.03
CA ILE A 44 3.29 -7.89 -5.59
C ILE A 44 4.52 -7.08 -5.15
N ILE A 45 5.66 -7.28 -5.80
CA ILE A 45 6.94 -6.63 -5.44
C ILE A 45 6.82 -5.11 -5.57
N THR A 46 6.14 -4.64 -6.62
CA THR A 46 5.97 -3.21 -6.87
C THR A 46 5.07 -2.56 -5.83
N ALA A 47 3.91 -3.17 -5.54
CA ALA A 47 2.98 -2.67 -4.53
C ALA A 47 3.59 -2.70 -3.12
N GLU A 48 4.33 -3.75 -2.77
CA GLU A 48 5.02 -3.87 -1.48
C GLU A 48 6.07 -2.76 -1.31
N LYS A 49 6.93 -2.55 -2.31
CA LYS A 49 7.95 -1.48 -2.28
C LYS A 49 7.31 -0.09 -2.14
N ARG A 50 6.21 0.17 -2.87
CA ARG A 50 5.46 1.44 -2.77
C ARG A 50 4.88 1.61 -1.37
N TYR A 51 4.22 0.58 -0.84
CA TYR A 51 3.62 0.60 0.48
C TYR A 51 4.68 0.85 1.58
N GLU A 52 5.79 0.13 1.54
CA GLU A 52 6.89 0.27 2.50
C GLU A 52 7.50 1.69 2.47
N MET A 53 7.70 2.25 1.27
CA MET A 53 8.17 3.63 1.10
C MET A 53 7.22 4.65 1.74
N LEU A 54 5.92 4.52 1.50
CA LEU A 54 4.91 5.43 2.04
C LEU A 54 4.81 5.32 3.58
N LEU A 55 4.91 4.11 4.14
CA LEU A 55 5.00 3.92 5.59
C LEU A 55 6.25 4.58 6.17
N ARG A 56 7.40 4.50 5.49
CA ARG A 56 8.63 5.20 5.90
C ARG A 56 8.47 6.72 5.88
N VAL A 57 7.74 7.27 4.90
CA VAL A 57 7.41 8.70 4.85
C VAL A 57 6.50 9.08 6.02
N ALA A 58 5.42 8.32 6.25
CA ALA A 58 4.51 8.55 7.38
C ALA A 58 5.24 8.53 8.73
N LYS A 59 6.15 7.58 8.94
CA LYS A 59 6.94 7.46 10.18
C LYS A 59 7.85 8.67 10.42
N ARG A 60 8.47 9.20 9.36
CA ARG A 60 9.34 10.37 9.46
C ARG A 60 8.57 11.65 9.74
N THR A 61 7.39 11.80 9.15
CA THR A 61 6.62 13.05 9.26
C THR A 61 5.68 13.08 10.46
N CYS A 62 5.21 11.93 10.94
CA CYS A 62 4.39 11.85 12.15
C CYS A 62 5.29 11.68 13.40
N GLN A 63 5.55 12.76 14.14
CA GLN A 63 6.23 12.70 15.46
C GLN A 63 5.41 11.95 16.52
N LYS A 64 4.07 11.94 16.39
CA LYS A 64 3.13 11.08 17.12
C LYS A 64 2.28 10.36 16.09
N TRP A 65 2.56 9.07 15.89
CA TRP A 65 1.75 8.17 15.06
C TRP A 65 0.29 8.27 15.51
N PRO A 66 -0.70 8.52 14.63
CA PRO A 66 -2.05 8.82 15.07
C PRO A 66 -2.63 7.59 15.76
N GLU A 67 -3.58 7.82 16.67
CA GLU A 67 -4.45 6.82 17.25
C GLU A 67 -5.17 6.02 16.13
N TRP A 68 -4.54 4.98 15.58
CA TRP A 68 -5.13 4.12 14.55
C TRP A 68 -6.31 3.37 15.19
N ARG A 69 -7.48 4.01 15.26
CA ARG A 69 -8.75 3.30 15.38
C ARG A 69 -8.93 2.56 14.07
N GLY A 70 -8.59 1.27 14.09
CA GLY A 70 -8.70 0.38 12.95
C GLY A 70 -10.03 0.55 12.22
N THR A 71 -9.96 1.13 11.03
CA THR A 71 -10.99 0.96 10.00
C THR A 71 -10.40 0.05 8.92
N LEU A 72 -10.01 -1.15 9.35
CA LEU A 72 -10.17 -2.34 8.52
C LEU A 72 -11.52 -2.92 8.94
N ARG A 73 -12.58 -2.47 8.27
CA ARG A 73 -13.87 -3.15 8.23
C ARG A 73 -13.97 -3.92 6.93
#